data_AF-A0A2Z6CRR9-F1
#
_entry.id   AF-A0A2Z6CRR9-F1
#
_cell.length_a   1.000
_cell.length_b   1.000
_cell.length_c   1.000
_cell.angle_alpha   90.00
_cell.angle_beta   90.00
_cell.angle_gamma   90.00
#
_symmetry.space_group_name_H-M   'P 1'
#
loop_
_entity.id
_entity.type
_entity.pdbx_description
1 polymer ?
#
loop_
_entity_poly.entity_id
_entity_poly.type
_entity_poly.pdbx_seq_one_letter_code
_entity_poly.pdbx_strand_id
1 'polypeptide(L)'
;MLEFLLALGNISNKYLFTIALMVEIFAILSASAAAGLRIGIPLLIIGLLQGSNLWSQTPILSHISPHILLVVLTSWSLLEFFGSKRLLGQRVIQVVELFLSPLVGAIMGLAVASATATPEWLIALTAGLLAFVLQIVQVGWFYRLRGLPLWATFLQDTLCIALVLFAFGAPWQGGLIALILLWFAVRSAKQWYDWRYQKKSIY
;
A
#
# COMPACT_ATOMS: atom_id res chain seq x y z
N MET A 1 7.25 47.48 -8.84
CA MET A 1 6.97 47.00 -7.46
C MET A 1 5.83 45.99 -7.42
N LEU A 2 4.65 46.31 -7.99
CA LEU A 2 3.50 45.38 -8.05
C LEU A 2 3.78 44.09 -8.84
N GLU A 3 4.44 44.18 -10.00
CA GLU A 3 4.81 42.98 -10.79
C GLU A 3 5.86 42.10 -10.10
N PHE A 4 6.76 42.69 -9.31
CA PHE A 4 7.74 41.93 -8.54
C PHE A 4 7.06 41.17 -7.38
N LEU A 5 6.07 41.78 -6.73
CA LEU A 5 5.25 41.12 -5.71
C LEU A 5 4.35 40.03 -6.31
N LEU A 6 3.79 40.24 -7.50
CA LEU A 6 3.04 39.22 -8.24
C LEU A 6 3.94 38.06 -8.69
N ALA A 7 5.15 38.34 -9.16
CA ALA A 7 6.13 37.32 -9.49
C ALA A 7 6.56 36.51 -8.26
N LEU A 8 6.82 37.16 -7.12
CA LEU A 8 7.13 36.49 -5.86
C LEU A 8 5.96 35.64 -5.35
N GLY A 9 4.73 36.16 -5.45
CA GLY A 9 3.51 35.42 -5.13
C GLY A 9 3.34 34.18 -6.00
N ASN A 10 3.56 34.31 -7.32
CA ASN A 10 3.44 33.20 -8.27
C ASN A 10 4.54 32.15 -8.06
N ILE A 11 5.78 32.59 -7.76
CA ILE A 11 6.90 31.71 -7.43
C ILE A 11 6.61 30.94 -6.14
N SER A 12 6.19 31.63 -5.08
CA SER A 12 5.81 31.02 -3.81
C SER A 12 4.69 29.99 -3.99
N ASN A 13 3.65 30.33 -4.75
CA ASN A 13 2.51 29.44 -5.00
C ASN A 13 2.92 28.21 -5.83
N LYS A 14 3.84 28.38 -6.79
CA LYS A 14 4.40 27.27 -7.57
C LYS A 14 5.22 26.30 -6.71
N TYR A 15 6.03 26.81 -5.78
CA TYR A 15 6.78 25.96 -4.84
C TYR A 15 5.84 25.26 -3.86
N LEU A 16 4.85 25.97 -3.34
CA LEU A 16 3.86 25.41 -2.41
C LEU A 16 3.05 24.29 -3.08
N PHE A 17 2.63 24.50 -4.34
CA PHE A 17 2.00 23.46 -5.16
C PHE A 17 2.91 22.25 -5.40
N THR A 18 4.19 22.50 -5.74
CA THR A 18 5.16 21.41 -5.98
C THR A 18 5.43 20.60 -4.72
N ILE A 19 5.54 21.25 -3.56
CA ILE A 19 5.75 20.58 -2.27
C ILE A 19 4.52 19.78 -1.88
N ALA A 20 3.32 20.33 -2.04
CA ALA A 20 2.07 19.62 -1.79
C ALA A 20 1.93 18.36 -2.66
N LEU A 21 2.27 18.47 -3.95
CA LEU A 21 2.25 17.35 -4.88
C LEU A 21 3.26 16.26 -4.50
N MET A 22 4.49 16.64 -4.11
CA MET A 22 5.48 15.67 -3.62
C MET A 22 4.97 14.93 -2.37
N VAL A 23 4.42 15.66 -1.41
CA VAL A 23 3.88 15.12 -0.15
C VAL A 23 2.78 14.10 -0.42
N GLU A 24 1.86 14.41 -1.33
CA GLU A 24 0.75 13.52 -1.68
C GLU A 24 1.21 12.25 -2.40
N ILE A 25 2.16 12.36 -3.34
CA ILE A 25 2.76 11.17 -3.99
C ILE A 25 3.39 10.24 -2.95
N PHE A 26 4.13 10.78 -1.97
CA PHE A 26 4.71 9.94 -0.92
C PHE A 26 3.66 9.31 -0.02
N ALA A 27 2.57 10.03 0.26
CA ALA A 27 1.44 9.53 1.01
C ALA A 27 0.76 8.35 0.27
N ILE A 28 0.52 8.51 -1.04
CA ILE A 28 -0.04 7.47 -1.93
C ILE A 28 0.88 6.24 -1.95
N LEU A 29 2.19 6.45 -2.13
CA LEU A 29 3.18 5.37 -2.13
C LEU A 29 3.19 4.62 -0.80
N SER A 30 3.11 5.34 0.33
CA SER A 30 3.07 4.74 1.65
C SER A 30 1.79 3.91 1.88
N ALA A 31 0.63 4.46 1.50
CA ALA A 31 -0.65 3.79 1.62
C ALA A 31 -0.74 2.55 0.72
N SER A 32 -0.25 2.66 -0.52
CA SER A 32 -0.12 1.53 -1.45
C SER A 32 0.82 0.46 -0.92
N ALA A 33 1.96 0.85 -0.34
CA ALA A 33 2.88 -0.10 0.26
C ALA A 33 2.26 -0.82 1.47
N ALA A 34 1.46 -0.13 2.28
CA ALA A 34 0.72 -0.75 3.38
C ALA A 34 -0.26 -1.81 2.85
N ALA A 35 -1.03 -1.48 1.80
CA ALA A 35 -1.96 -2.40 1.12
C ALA A 35 -1.24 -3.61 0.48
N GLY A 36 -0.02 -3.40 0.00
CA GLY A 36 0.83 -4.45 -0.55
C GLY A 36 1.52 -5.31 0.51
N LEU A 37 1.46 -4.93 1.79
CA LEU A 37 1.93 -5.74 2.92
C LEU A 37 0.79 -6.51 3.58
N ARG A 38 -0.37 -5.89 3.77
CA ARG A 38 -1.58 -6.55 4.28
C ARG A 38 -2.80 -5.84 3.73
N ILE A 39 -3.94 -6.52 3.75
CA ILE A 39 -5.17 -5.93 3.24
C ILE A 39 -6.10 -5.51 4.37
N GLY A 40 -6.39 -6.40 5.32
CA GLY A 40 -7.37 -6.18 6.37
C GLY A 40 -7.04 -5.02 7.28
N ILE A 41 -5.89 -5.10 7.95
CA ILE A 41 -5.47 -4.09 8.93
C ILE A 41 -5.40 -2.67 8.35
N PRO A 42 -4.69 -2.41 7.24
CA PRO A 42 -4.55 -1.04 6.76
C PRO A 42 -5.87 -0.48 6.22
N LEU A 43 -6.72 -1.32 5.62
CA LEU A 43 -8.05 -0.92 5.15
C LEU A 43 -9.02 -0.65 6.31
N LEU A 44 -8.89 -1.38 7.42
CA LEU A 44 -9.62 -1.09 8.66
C LEU A 44 -9.19 0.26 9.25
N ILE A 45 -7.89 0.50 9.37
CA ILE A 45 -7.35 1.75 9.94
C ILE A 45 -7.79 2.95 9.10
N ILE A 46 -7.63 2.89 7.78
CA ILE A 46 -8.02 4.00 6.91
C ILE A 46 -9.53 4.23 6.92
N GLY A 47 -10.32 3.14 6.96
CA GLY A 47 -11.77 3.17 7.12
C GLY A 47 -12.24 3.80 8.43
N LEU A 48 -11.50 3.61 9.52
CA LEU A 48 -11.76 4.28 10.81
C LEU A 48 -11.32 5.75 10.78
N LEU A 49 -10.21 6.09 10.12
CA LEU A 49 -9.68 7.45 10.07
C LEU A 49 -10.52 8.40 9.21
N GLN A 50 -10.99 7.95 8.04
CA GLN A 50 -11.80 8.81 7.15
C GLN A 50 -13.32 8.52 7.24
N GLY A 51 -13.72 7.46 7.94
CA GLY A 51 -15.13 7.16 8.21
C GLY A 51 -15.98 7.00 6.94
N SER A 52 -17.15 7.65 6.91
CA SER A 52 -18.12 7.56 5.81
C SER A 52 -17.63 8.15 4.49
N ASN A 53 -16.62 9.02 4.50
CA ASN A 53 -16.17 9.72 3.30
C ASN A 53 -15.51 8.75 2.30
N LEU A 54 -14.67 7.82 2.79
CA LEU A 54 -14.06 6.78 1.96
C LEU A 54 -15.06 5.85 1.32
N TRP A 55 -16.00 5.35 2.11
CA TRP A 55 -16.98 4.38 1.65
C TRP A 55 -17.90 5.00 0.59
N SER A 56 -18.16 6.31 0.69
CA SER A 56 -18.98 7.03 -0.30
C SER A 56 -18.25 7.31 -1.63
N GLN A 57 -16.94 7.55 -1.59
CA GLN A 57 -16.13 7.90 -2.77
C GLN A 57 -15.63 6.68 -3.55
N THR A 58 -15.71 5.48 -2.96
CA THR A 58 -15.28 4.25 -3.62
C THR A 58 -16.47 3.60 -4.36
N PRO A 59 -16.45 3.52 -5.70
CA PRO A 59 -17.62 3.10 -6.49
C PRO A 59 -18.13 1.69 -6.18
N ILE A 60 -17.27 0.83 -5.63
CA ILE A 60 -17.58 -0.56 -5.30
C ILE A 60 -18.18 -0.68 -3.89
N LEU A 61 -17.80 0.20 -2.96
CA LEU A 61 -18.19 0.10 -1.54
C LEU A 61 -19.30 1.08 -1.14
N SER A 62 -19.65 2.03 -2.00
CA SER A 62 -20.74 2.99 -1.80
C SER A 62 -22.13 2.35 -1.65
N HIS A 63 -22.28 1.11 -2.10
CA HIS A 63 -23.53 0.35 -2.03
C HIS A 63 -23.72 -0.40 -0.70
N ILE A 64 -22.70 -0.44 0.15
CA ILE A 64 -22.70 -1.22 1.40
C ILE A 64 -22.69 -0.27 2.59
N SER A 65 -23.49 -0.56 3.61
CA SER A 65 -23.50 0.22 4.85
C SER A 65 -22.10 0.23 5.49
N PRO A 66 -21.56 1.40 5.87
CA PRO A 66 -20.25 1.53 6.52
C PRO A 66 -20.09 0.63 7.75
N HIS A 67 -21.18 0.40 8.50
CA HIS A 67 -21.19 -0.46 9.68
C HIS A 67 -20.92 -1.93 9.32
N ILE A 68 -21.52 -2.41 8.24
CA ILE A 68 -21.34 -3.79 7.76
C ILE A 68 -19.90 -3.95 7.26
N LEU A 69 -19.39 -2.97 6.52
CA LEU A 69 -18.00 -2.95 6.06
C LEU A 69 -17.01 -3.03 7.21
N LEU A 70 -17.20 -2.23 8.27
CA LEU A 70 -16.34 -2.27 9.46
C LEU A 70 -16.39 -3.63 10.16
N VAL A 71 -17.56 -4.25 10.29
CA VAL A 71 -17.69 -5.60 10.88
C VAL A 71 -16.97 -6.64 10.03
N VAL A 72 -17.12 -6.58 8.71
CA VAL A 72 -16.45 -7.48 7.76
C VAL A 72 -14.93 -7.28 7.83
N LEU A 73 -14.45 -6.03 7.82
CA LEU A 73 -13.01 -5.72 7.90
C LEU A 73 -12.40 -6.10 9.24
N THR A 74 -13.15 -5.93 10.33
CA THR A 74 -12.70 -6.36 11.66
C THR A 74 -12.59 -7.88 11.71
N SER A 75 -13.59 -8.59 11.17
CA SER A 75 -13.56 -10.05 11.07
C SER A 75 -12.40 -10.53 10.19
N TRP A 76 -12.17 -9.87 9.06
CA TRP A 76 -11.06 -10.17 8.16
C TRP A 76 -9.69 -9.90 8.82
N SER A 77 -9.54 -8.79 9.54
CA SER A 77 -8.31 -8.47 10.27
C SER A 77 -8.01 -9.48 11.37
N LEU A 78 -9.04 -9.96 12.07
CA LEU A 78 -8.91 -11.05 13.04
C LEU A 78 -8.49 -12.35 12.35
N LEU A 79 -9.09 -12.68 11.20
CA LEU A 79 -8.70 -13.84 10.40
C LEU A 79 -7.26 -13.75 9.91
N GLU A 80 -6.79 -12.58 9.45
CA GLU A 80 -5.39 -12.35 9.09
C GLU A 80 -4.46 -12.60 10.29
N PHE A 81 -4.80 -12.03 11.46
CA PHE A 81 -3.98 -12.16 12.67
C PHE A 81 -3.91 -13.60 13.21
N PHE A 82 -5.04 -14.30 13.27
CA PHE A 82 -5.09 -15.69 13.74
C PHE A 82 -4.59 -16.69 12.69
N GLY A 83 -4.97 -16.48 11.43
CA GLY A 83 -4.60 -17.33 10.31
C GLY A 83 -3.11 -17.29 10.02
N SER A 84 -2.44 -16.16 10.28
CA SER A 84 -1.00 -16.06 10.13
C SER A 84 -0.18 -16.88 11.14
N LYS A 85 -0.81 -17.49 12.15
CA LYS A 85 -0.13 -18.40 13.10
C LYS A 85 -0.02 -19.83 12.58
N ARG A 86 -0.74 -20.21 11.51
CA ARG A 86 -0.70 -21.55 10.90
C ARG A 86 -0.18 -21.46 9.47
N LEU A 87 0.73 -22.36 9.07
CA LEU A 87 1.31 -22.36 7.72
C LEU A 87 0.27 -22.49 6.60
N LEU A 88 -0.80 -23.26 6.81
CA LEU A 88 -1.91 -23.38 5.86
C LEU A 88 -2.74 -22.08 5.78
N GLY A 89 -2.94 -21.42 6.93
CA GLY A 89 -3.63 -20.12 6.99
C GLY A 89 -2.85 -19.05 6.24
N GLN A 90 -1.53 -18.98 6.46
CA GLN A 90 -0.64 -18.08 5.72
C GLN A 90 -0.75 -18.26 4.20
N ARG A 91 -0.78 -19.51 3.70
CA ARG A 91 -0.90 -19.80 2.27
C ARG A 91 -2.23 -19.33 1.69
N VAL A 92 -3.35 -19.62 2.36
CA VAL A 92 -4.68 -19.23 1.88
C VAL A 92 -4.82 -17.72 1.89
N ILE A 93 -4.42 -17.06 2.99
CA ILE A 93 -4.47 -15.61 3.13
C ILE A 93 -3.64 -14.93 2.04
N GLN A 94 -2.39 -15.36 1.81
CA GLN A 94 -1.54 -14.77 0.78
C GLN A 94 -2.09 -14.88 -0.63
N VAL A 95 -2.74 -15.99 -0.98
CA VAL A 95 -3.36 -16.16 -2.30
C VAL A 95 -4.55 -15.20 -2.46
N VAL A 96 -5.40 -15.10 -1.43
CA VAL A 96 -6.53 -14.16 -1.44
C VAL A 96 -6.02 -12.72 -1.52
N GLU A 97 -4.99 -12.39 -0.74
CA GLU A 97 -4.35 -11.07 -0.76
C GLU A 97 -3.68 -10.76 -2.09
N LEU A 98 -3.12 -11.74 -2.80
CA LEU A 98 -2.53 -11.51 -4.13
C LEU A 98 -3.54 -10.99 -5.14
N PHE A 99 -4.77 -11.50 -5.10
CA PHE A 99 -5.84 -11.05 -6.00
C PHE A 99 -6.47 -9.74 -5.55
N LEU A 100 -6.57 -9.52 -4.23
CA LEU A 100 -7.21 -8.32 -3.67
C LEU A 100 -6.25 -7.13 -3.51
N SER A 101 -4.93 -7.33 -3.46
CA SER A 101 -3.96 -6.25 -3.23
C SER A 101 -4.00 -5.14 -4.27
N PRO A 102 -4.15 -5.37 -5.59
CA PRO A 102 -4.25 -4.27 -6.54
C PRO A 102 -5.52 -3.44 -6.33
N LEU A 103 -6.63 -4.07 -5.93
CA LEU A 103 -7.88 -3.39 -5.64
C LEU A 103 -7.75 -2.51 -4.38
N VAL A 104 -7.19 -3.07 -3.31
CA VAL A 104 -7.04 -2.40 -2.02
C VAL A 104 -5.99 -1.29 -2.12
N GLY A 105 -4.90 -1.52 -2.86
CA GLY A 105 -3.89 -0.51 -3.15
C GLY A 105 -4.46 0.67 -3.94
N ALA A 106 -5.33 0.41 -4.92
CA ALA A 106 -6.02 1.47 -5.65
C ALA A 106 -6.95 2.28 -4.72
N ILE A 107 -7.76 1.61 -3.89
CA ILE A 107 -8.66 2.26 -2.93
C ILE A 107 -7.87 3.12 -1.93
N MET A 108 -6.78 2.58 -1.37
CA MET A 108 -5.92 3.29 -0.43
C MET A 108 -5.14 4.43 -1.06
N GLY A 109 -4.78 4.33 -2.34
CA GLY A 109 -4.17 5.44 -3.08
C GLY A 109 -5.15 6.58 -3.31
N LEU A 110 -6.36 6.27 -3.79
CA LEU A 110 -7.42 7.26 -4.02
C LEU A 110 -7.89 7.93 -2.72
N ALA A 111 -7.98 7.15 -1.64
CA ALA A 111 -8.28 7.63 -0.30
C ALA A 111 -7.37 8.80 0.15
N VAL A 112 -6.11 8.74 -0.25
CA VAL A 112 -5.07 9.68 0.20
C VAL A 112 -4.88 10.82 -0.79
N ALA A 113 -5.21 10.59 -2.07
CA ALA A 113 -4.99 11.51 -3.17
C ALA A 113 -6.10 12.56 -3.39
N SER A 114 -6.96 12.80 -2.39
CA SER A 114 -8.15 13.63 -2.54
C SER A 114 -7.86 15.13 -2.75
N ALA A 115 -6.60 15.57 -2.79
CA ALA A 115 -6.23 16.99 -2.80
C ALA A 115 -5.67 17.49 -4.15
N THR A 116 -5.24 16.63 -5.07
CA THR A 116 -4.70 17.06 -6.38
C THR A 116 -5.59 16.79 -7.58
N ALA A 117 -5.46 17.66 -8.60
CA ALA A 117 -6.03 17.48 -9.94
C ALA A 117 -5.32 16.40 -10.77
N THR A 118 -4.78 15.37 -10.12
CA THR A 118 -4.19 14.23 -10.81
C THR A 118 -5.30 13.27 -11.24
N PRO A 119 -5.20 12.65 -12.42
CA PRO A 119 -6.24 11.74 -12.88
C PRO A 119 -6.34 10.52 -11.96
N GLU A 120 -7.53 10.28 -11.39
CA GLU A 120 -7.82 9.20 -10.45
C GLU A 120 -7.40 7.83 -10.98
N TRP A 121 -7.58 7.57 -12.29
CA TRP A 121 -7.20 6.30 -12.91
C TRP A 121 -5.69 6.03 -12.83
N LEU A 122 -4.86 7.07 -12.91
CA LEU A 122 -3.40 6.94 -12.86
C LEU A 122 -2.95 6.61 -11.43
N ILE A 123 -3.56 7.27 -10.43
CA ILE A 123 -3.30 7.00 -9.02
C ILE A 123 -3.73 5.57 -8.68
N ALA A 124 -4.96 5.20 -9.06
CA ALA A 124 -5.50 3.87 -8.82
C ALA A 124 -4.61 2.78 -9.45
N LEU A 125 -4.18 2.98 -10.69
CA LEU A 125 -3.34 2.03 -11.41
C LEU A 125 -1.93 1.93 -10.80
N THR A 126 -1.29 3.06 -10.49
CA THR A 126 0.07 3.07 -9.91
C THR A 126 0.07 2.51 -8.48
N ALA A 127 -0.88 2.90 -7.64
CA ALA A 127 -1.03 2.40 -6.29
C ALA A 127 -1.45 0.92 -6.25
N GLY A 128 -2.33 0.48 -7.15
CA GLY A 128 -2.68 -0.93 -7.26
C GLY A 128 -1.51 -1.79 -7.74
N LEU A 129 -0.75 -1.30 -8.74
CA LEU A 129 0.38 -2.04 -9.30
C LEU A 129 1.54 -2.14 -8.30
N LEU A 130 1.84 -1.09 -7.55
CA LEU A 130 2.86 -1.14 -6.50
C LEU A 130 2.49 -2.14 -5.39
N ALA A 131 1.23 -2.12 -4.92
CA ALA A 131 0.73 -3.08 -3.94
C ALA A 131 0.86 -4.53 -4.46
N PHE A 132 0.51 -4.75 -5.73
CA PHE A 132 0.63 -6.05 -6.38
C PHE A 132 2.07 -6.54 -6.47
N VAL A 133 3.02 -5.67 -6.86
CA VAL A 133 4.45 -6.00 -6.95
C VAL A 133 5.00 -6.44 -5.59
N LEU A 134 4.68 -5.70 -4.52
CA LEU A 134 5.12 -6.06 -3.16
C LEU A 134 4.53 -7.39 -2.70
N GLN A 135 3.27 -7.67 -3.04
CA GLN A 135 2.60 -8.92 -2.70
C GLN A 135 3.21 -10.12 -3.44
N ILE A 136 3.55 -10.01 -4.73
CA ILE A 136 4.25 -11.07 -5.48
C ILE A 136 5.56 -11.46 -4.79
N VAL A 137 6.33 -10.46 -4.35
CA VAL A 137 7.64 -10.70 -3.71
C VAL A 137 7.48 -11.48 -2.41
N GLN A 138 6.47 -11.14 -1.60
CA GLN A 138 6.15 -11.88 -0.37
C GLN A 138 5.75 -13.32 -0.66
N VAL A 139 4.88 -13.55 -1.65
CA VAL A 139 4.49 -14.91 -2.07
C VAL A 139 5.71 -15.69 -2.57
N GLY A 140 6.62 -15.05 -3.29
CA GLY A 140 7.88 -15.66 -3.70
C GLY A 140 8.73 -16.08 -2.51
N TRP A 141 8.96 -15.17 -1.55
CA TRP A 141 9.69 -15.47 -0.33
C TRP A 141 9.07 -16.62 0.46
N PHE A 142 7.74 -16.65 0.59
CA PHE A 142 7.02 -17.74 1.23
C PHE A 142 7.28 -19.09 0.55
N TYR A 143 7.25 -19.14 -0.78
CA TYR A 143 7.50 -20.37 -1.52
C TYR A 143 8.95 -20.87 -1.39
N ARG A 144 9.93 -19.96 -1.32
CA ARG A 144 11.35 -20.29 -1.14
C ARG A 144 11.66 -20.79 0.27
N LEU A 145 11.09 -20.15 1.30
CA LEU A 145 11.37 -20.43 2.71
C LEU A 145 10.46 -21.51 3.32
N ARG A 146 9.49 -22.05 2.55
CA ARG A 146 8.48 -23.04 3.01
C ARG A 146 7.69 -22.59 4.25
N GLY A 147 7.51 -21.28 4.41
CA GLY A 147 6.85 -20.66 5.55
C GLY A 147 7.58 -19.39 5.97
N LEU A 148 6.83 -18.33 6.30
CA LEU A 148 7.41 -17.14 6.91
C LEU A 148 7.59 -17.39 8.41
N PRO A 149 8.78 -17.14 8.98
CA PRO A 149 8.97 -17.23 10.42
C PRO A 149 8.04 -16.23 11.12
N LEU A 150 7.54 -16.58 12.31
CA LEU A 150 6.57 -15.76 13.06
C LEU A 150 7.05 -14.32 13.28
N TRP A 151 8.37 -14.11 13.44
CA TRP A 151 8.98 -12.79 13.54
C TRP A 151 8.79 -11.93 12.29
N ALA A 152 8.81 -12.52 11.10
CA ALA A 152 8.63 -11.79 9.85
C ALA A 152 7.18 -11.29 9.72
N THR A 153 6.19 -12.11 10.10
CA THR A 153 4.80 -11.66 10.15
C THR A 153 4.62 -10.52 11.16
N PHE A 154 5.22 -10.62 12.34
CA PHE A 154 5.10 -9.56 13.34
C PHE A 154 5.71 -8.24 12.85
N LEU A 155 6.85 -8.32 12.15
CA LEU A 155 7.47 -7.16 11.52
C LEU A 155 6.59 -6.58 10.41
N GLN A 156 5.99 -7.42 9.57
CA GLN A 156 5.07 -7.01 8.51
C GLN A 156 3.85 -6.26 9.07
N ASP A 157 3.26 -6.76 10.15
CA ASP A 157 2.11 -6.13 10.82
C ASP A 157 2.49 -4.76 11.37
N THR A 158 3.63 -4.68 12.04
CA THR A 158 4.17 -3.43 12.59
C THR A 158 4.44 -2.41 11.49
N LEU A 159 5.06 -2.85 10.39
CA LEU A 159 5.44 -1.98 9.28
C LEU A 159 4.22 -1.52 8.49
N CYS A 160 3.21 -2.37 8.34
CA CYS A 160 1.93 -2.02 7.73
C CYS A 160 1.21 -0.92 8.51
N ILE A 161 1.06 -1.08 9.83
CA ILE A 161 0.45 -0.06 10.71
C ILE A 161 1.24 1.25 10.64
N ALA A 162 2.57 1.18 10.72
CA ALA A 162 3.44 2.35 10.64
C ALA A 162 3.27 3.11 9.32
N LEU A 163 3.20 2.39 8.18
CA LEU A 163 3.00 3.01 6.87
C LEU A 163 1.64 3.73 6.76
N VAL A 164 0.56 3.14 7.27
CA VAL A 164 -0.74 3.85 7.26
C VAL A 164 -0.68 5.13 8.08
N LEU A 165 -0.09 5.08 9.28
CA LEU A 165 0.07 6.27 10.12
C LEU A 165 0.97 7.31 9.46
N PHE A 166 2.04 6.89 8.79
CA PHE A 166 2.91 7.79 8.04
C PHE A 166 2.24 8.39 6.81
N ALA A 167 1.35 7.67 6.12
CA ALA A 167 0.60 8.21 5.00
C ALA A 167 -0.21 9.46 5.39
N PHE A 168 -0.73 9.53 6.62
CA PHE A 168 -1.50 10.69 7.11
C PHE A 168 -0.66 11.71 7.88
N GLY A 169 0.30 11.26 8.70
CA GLY A 169 1.03 12.15 9.62
C GLY A 169 2.42 12.57 9.14
N ALA A 170 3.10 11.72 8.38
CA ALA A 170 4.51 11.89 8.03
C ALA A 170 4.81 11.24 6.65
N PRO A 171 4.19 11.74 5.57
CA PRO A 171 4.15 11.05 4.29
C PRO A 171 5.53 10.90 3.66
N TRP A 172 6.43 11.86 3.88
CA TRP A 172 7.82 11.77 3.43
C TRP A 172 8.52 10.51 3.95
N GLN A 173 8.39 10.22 5.25
CA GLN A 173 8.97 9.05 5.91
C GLN A 173 8.31 7.76 5.39
N GLY A 174 6.99 7.76 5.28
CA GLY A 174 6.23 6.62 4.78
C GLY A 174 6.57 6.27 3.33
N GLY A 175 6.67 7.28 2.46
CA GLY A 175 7.03 7.12 1.06
C GLY A 175 8.48 6.66 0.87
N LEU A 176 9.42 7.13 1.69
CA LEU A 176 10.79 6.62 1.68
C LEU A 176 10.85 5.13 2.05
N ILE A 177 10.10 4.71 3.06
CA ILE A 177 10.00 3.29 3.44
C ILE A 177 9.40 2.48 2.29
N ALA A 178 8.34 2.99 1.64
CA ALA A 178 7.75 2.35 0.47
C ALA A 178 8.75 2.16 -0.69
N LEU A 179 9.59 3.17 -0.95
CA LEU A 179 10.65 3.07 -1.97
C LEU A 179 11.74 2.06 -1.58
N ILE A 180 12.10 1.98 -0.30
CA ILE A 180 13.05 0.97 0.20
C ILE A 180 12.46 -0.44 0.02
N LEU A 181 11.17 -0.64 0.33
CA LEU A 181 10.48 -1.91 0.11
C LEU A 181 10.43 -2.27 -1.38
N LEU A 182 10.15 -1.30 -2.24
CA LEU A 182 10.14 -1.51 -3.70
C LEU A 182 11.54 -1.88 -4.20
N TRP A 183 12.58 -1.22 -3.73
CA TRP A 183 13.96 -1.57 -4.04
C TRP A 183 14.30 -3.00 -3.58
N PHE A 184 13.86 -3.38 -2.38
CA PHE A 184 14.01 -4.74 -1.87
C PHE A 184 13.26 -5.78 -2.71
N ALA A 185 12.07 -5.42 -3.21
CA ALA A 185 11.30 -6.23 -4.15
C ALA A 185 12.04 -6.47 -5.46
N VAL A 186 12.59 -5.42 -6.07
CA VAL A 186 13.40 -5.53 -7.30
C VAL A 186 14.64 -6.42 -7.07
N ARG A 187 15.34 -6.22 -5.95
CA ARG A 187 16.51 -7.03 -5.59
C ARG A 187 16.14 -8.51 -5.40
N SER A 188 15.02 -8.78 -4.74
CA SER A 188 14.50 -10.14 -4.55
C SER A 188 14.13 -10.81 -5.87
N ALA A 189 13.51 -10.07 -6.80
CA ALA A 189 13.17 -10.57 -8.12
C ALA A 189 14.41 -10.91 -8.96
N LYS A 190 15.48 -10.09 -8.87
CA LYS A 190 16.75 -10.39 -9.56
C LYS A 190 17.37 -11.69 -9.06
N GLN A 191 17.39 -11.93 -7.74
CA GLN A 191 17.89 -13.19 -7.17
C GLN A 191 17.10 -14.41 -7.68
N TRP A 192 15.80 -14.26 -7.89
CA TRP A 192 14.95 -15.30 -8.47
C TRP A 192 15.32 -15.62 -9.91
N TYR A 193 15.56 -14.59 -10.71
CA TYR A 193 15.98 -14.72 -12.09
C TYR A 193 17.33 -15.45 -12.20
N ASP A 194 18.30 -15.06 -11.38
CA ASP A 194 19.64 -15.66 -11.37
C ASP A 194 19.60 -17.14 -10.96
N TRP A 195 18.79 -17.48 -9.95
CA TRP A 195 18.60 -18.88 -9.53
C TRP A 195 17.98 -19.76 -10.63
N ARG A 196 16.98 -19.24 -11.37
CA ARG A 196 16.39 -19.94 -12.52
C ARG A 196 17.41 -20.16 -13.63
N TYR A 197 18.26 -19.17 -13.91
CA TYR A 197 19.23 -19.23 -15.00
C TYR A 197 20.38 -20.20 -14.69
N GLN A 198 20.88 -20.21 -13.45
CA GLN A 198 21.89 -21.18 -13.01
C GLN A 198 21.37 -22.61 -13.08
N LYS A 199 20.09 -22.83 -12.72
CA LYS A 199 19.48 -24.17 -12.81
C LYS A 199 19.33 -24.65 -14.26
N LYS A 200 19.18 -23.73 -15.22
CA LYS A 200 19.08 -24.05 -16.67
C LYS A 200 20.44 -24.32 -17.33
N SER A 201 21.55 -23.88 -16.73
CA SER A 201 22.91 -24.13 -17.24
C SER A 201 23.52 -25.47 -16.77
N ILE A 202 22.86 -26.16 -15.84
CA ILE A 202 23.32 -27.43 -15.25
C ILE A 202 22.62 -28.65 -15.91
N TYR A 203 21.64 -28.40 -16.80
CA TYR A 203 21.02 -29.40 -17.68
C TYR A 203 21.31 -29.06 -19.13
#